data_AF-A0A2A4XFJ8-F1
#
_entry.id   AF-A0A2A4XFJ8-F1
#
_cell.length_a   1.000
_cell.length_b   1.000
_cell.length_c   1.000
_cell.angle_alpha   90.00
_cell.angle_beta   90.00
_cell.angle_gamma   90.00
#
_symmetry.space_group_name_H-M   'P 1'
#
loop_
_entity.id
_entity.type
_entity.pdbx_description
1 polymer ?
#
loop_
_entity_poly.entity_id
_entity_poly.type
_entity_poly.pdbx_seq_one_letter_code
_entity_poly.pdbx_strand_id
1 'polypeptide(L)'
;MKRKARLKLMMGITALLFSTTFMAATSIAAAPSKIEIMAHACLTCHGPNGVGSGKIPELNGLEKSDITESLFGFKSGDEKSTIMGRHAKALSDNEIEMLADYFASLSQ
;
A
#
# COMPACT_ATOMS: atom_id res chain seq x y z
N MET A 1 -46.54 -64.27 11.93
CA MET A 1 -45.41 -63.34 12.21
C MET A 1 -44.34 -63.51 11.13
N LYS A 2 -43.74 -62.38 10.71
CA LYS A 2 -42.63 -62.20 9.73
C LYS A 2 -43.06 -62.00 8.27
N ARG A 3 -43.09 -60.70 7.90
CA ARG A 3 -43.49 -60.14 6.60
C ARG A 3 -42.42 -60.39 5.54
N LYS A 4 -42.90 -60.70 4.34
CA LYS A 4 -42.18 -61.01 3.10
C LYS A 4 -41.32 -59.83 2.65
N ALA A 5 -40.11 -60.12 2.20
CA ALA A 5 -39.28 -59.20 1.43
C ALA A 5 -40.01 -58.76 0.15
N ARG A 6 -40.09 -57.45 -0.10
CA ARG A 6 -40.23 -56.88 -1.46
C ARG A 6 -39.55 -55.51 -1.49
N LEU A 7 -38.29 -55.56 -1.91
CA LEU A 7 -37.67 -54.66 -2.88
C LEU A 7 -38.66 -53.61 -3.42
N LYS A 8 -38.62 -52.39 -2.87
CA LYS A 8 -39.26 -51.22 -3.48
C LYS A 8 -38.18 -50.42 -4.20
N LEU A 9 -38.20 -50.61 -5.52
CA LEU A 9 -37.75 -49.65 -6.51
C LEU A 9 -38.43 -48.30 -6.24
N MET A 10 -37.64 -47.32 -5.77
CA MET A 10 -37.93 -45.87 -5.78
C MET A 10 -36.60 -45.23 -6.18
N MET A 11 -36.26 -45.11 -7.46
CA MET A 11 -36.75 -44.08 -8.39
C MET A 11 -36.97 -42.73 -7.67
N GLY A 12 -35.97 -41.86 -7.78
CA GLY A 12 -35.89 -40.52 -7.21
C GLY A 12 -34.43 -40.26 -6.81
N ILE A 13 -33.51 -39.97 -7.74
CA ILE A 13 -33.26 -38.61 -8.24
C ILE A 13 -33.53 -37.54 -7.17
N THR A 14 -32.99 -37.71 -5.96
CA THR A 14 -32.90 -36.63 -4.98
C THR A 14 -31.48 -36.10 -4.97
N ALA A 15 -31.27 -35.14 -5.87
CA ALA A 15 -30.35 -34.02 -5.72
C ALA A 15 -28.89 -34.36 -5.37
N LEU A 16 -28.15 -34.88 -6.37
CA LEU A 16 -26.82 -34.36 -6.64
C LEU A 16 -26.93 -32.85 -6.92
N LEU A 17 -26.85 -31.96 -5.94
CA LEU A 17 -26.60 -30.52 -6.16
C LEU A 17 -26.26 -29.83 -4.82
N PHE A 18 -25.17 -30.22 -4.18
CA PHE A 18 -24.49 -29.37 -3.19
C PHE A 18 -23.00 -29.32 -3.50
N SER A 19 -22.67 -29.04 -4.76
CA SER A 19 -21.34 -28.55 -5.11
C SER A 19 -21.32 -27.07 -4.79
N THR A 20 -21.09 -26.72 -3.52
CA THR A 20 -20.71 -25.37 -3.15
C THR A 20 -19.30 -25.16 -3.67
N THR A 21 -19.17 -24.62 -4.87
CA THR A 21 -17.92 -24.06 -5.36
C THR A 21 -17.51 -22.96 -4.40
N PHE A 22 -16.62 -23.29 -3.46
CA PHE A 22 -15.95 -22.31 -2.63
C PHE A 22 -14.98 -21.57 -3.54
N MET A 23 -15.46 -20.49 -4.15
CA MET A 23 -14.68 -19.64 -5.02
C MET A 23 -13.73 -18.85 -4.13
N ALA A 24 -12.53 -19.39 -3.91
CA ALA A 24 -11.46 -18.67 -3.21
C ALA A 24 -11.09 -17.44 -4.05
N ALA A 25 -11.46 -16.26 -3.58
CA ALA A 25 -10.98 -15.00 -4.14
C ALA A 25 -9.48 -14.91 -3.85
N THR A 26 -8.65 -15.33 -4.81
CA THR A 26 -7.23 -15.03 -4.79
C THR A 26 -7.07 -13.52 -4.98
N SER A 27 -6.88 -12.79 -3.88
CA SER A 27 -6.52 -11.38 -3.95
C SER A 27 -5.11 -11.29 -4.55
N ILE A 28 -5.03 -10.84 -5.80
CA ILE A 28 -3.74 -10.47 -6.40
C ILE A 28 -3.41 -9.11 -5.79
N ALA A 29 -2.39 -9.07 -4.93
CA ALA A 29 -1.87 -7.81 -4.43
C ALA A 29 -1.50 -6.92 -5.62
N ALA A 30 -2.02 -5.69 -5.66
CA ALA A 30 -1.70 -4.75 -6.71
C ALA A 30 -0.19 -4.44 -6.68
N ALA A 31 0.41 -4.28 -7.86
CA ALA A 31 1.79 -3.81 -7.95
C ALA A 31 1.89 -2.39 -7.36
N PRO A 32 3.02 -2.03 -6.73
CA PRO A 32 3.19 -0.70 -6.18
C PRO A 32 3.14 0.35 -7.30
N SER A 33 2.47 1.45 -7.00
CA SER A 33 2.45 2.67 -7.79
C SER A 33 3.86 3.26 -7.93
N LYS A 34 4.03 4.12 -8.94
CA LYS A 34 5.28 4.88 -9.13
C LYS A 34 5.69 5.63 -7.86
N ILE A 35 4.73 6.20 -7.15
CA ILE A 35 4.98 7.00 -5.95
C ILE A 35 5.42 6.13 -4.77
N GLU A 36 4.83 4.95 -4.59
CA GLU A 36 5.30 4.00 -3.57
C GLU A 36 6.75 3.57 -3.84
N ILE A 37 7.09 3.30 -5.12
CA ILE A 37 8.47 2.98 -5.51
C ILE A 37 9.43 4.14 -5.22
N MET A 38 9.03 5.38 -5.54
CA MET A 38 9.83 6.57 -5.26
C MET A 38 9.99 6.81 -3.75
N ALA A 39 8.92 6.65 -2.97
CA ALA A 39 8.94 6.81 -1.54
C ALA A 39 9.91 5.84 -0.86
N HIS A 40 10.01 4.60 -1.34
CA HIS A 40 11.00 3.63 -0.83
C HIS A 40 12.45 4.14 -0.96
N ALA A 41 12.77 4.93 -1.98
CA ALA A 41 14.10 5.53 -2.09
C ALA A 41 14.35 6.58 -1.00
N CYS A 42 13.33 7.37 -0.63
CA CYS A 42 13.41 8.34 0.46
C CYS A 42 13.66 7.64 1.82
N LEU A 43 12.95 6.54 2.05
CA LEU A 43 13.03 5.75 3.30
C LEU A 43 14.39 5.07 3.51
N THR A 44 15.23 4.98 2.47
CA THR A 44 16.61 4.49 2.63
C THR A 44 17.43 5.37 3.58
N CYS A 45 17.15 6.68 3.58
CA CYS A 45 17.81 7.66 4.45
C CYS A 45 16.90 8.07 5.61
N HIS A 46 15.60 8.30 5.34
CA HIS A 46 14.62 8.76 6.32
C HIS A 46 14.03 7.64 7.19
N GLY A 47 14.63 6.45 7.16
CA GLY A 47 14.26 5.32 8.00
C GLY A 47 12.99 4.60 7.56
N PRO A 48 12.78 3.36 8.04
CA PRO A 48 11.55 2.61 7.78
C PRO A 48 10.33 3.40 8.28
N ASN A 49 9.26 3.44 7.48
CA ASN A 49 8.04 4.21 7.78
C ASN A 49 8.27 5.71 8.03
N GLY A 50 9.43 6.26 7.65
CA GLY A 50 9.72 7.68 7.77
C GLY A 50 10.11 8.12 9.18
N VAL A 51 10.45 7.21 10.10
CA VAL A 51 10.78 7.54 11.50
C VAL A 51 12.15 8.21 11.70
N GLY A 52 12.80 8.62 10.62
CA GLY A 52 14.14 9.21 10.64
C GLY A 52 15.25 8.20 10.98
N SER A 53 16.48 8.70 10.98
CA SER A 53 17.65 7.92 11.39
C SER A 53 18.72 8.82 11.98
N GLY A 54 18.67 9.00 13.30
CA GLY A 54 19.63 9.79 14.07
C GLY A 54 19.64 11.27 13.67
N LYS A 55 20.46 11.64 12.68
CA LYS A 55 20.58 13.01 12.17
C LYS A 55 19.67 13.32 11.00
N ILE A 56 19.09 12.28 10.37
CA ILE A 56 18.16 12.44 9.26
C ILE A 56 16.75 12.57 9.86
N PRO A 57 16.01 13.65 9.55
CA PRO A 57 14.73 13.93 10.18
C PRO A 57 13.65 12.94 9.79
N GLU A 58 12.62 12.89 10.61
CA GLU A 58 11.40 12.12 10.39
C GLU A 58 10.58 12.74 9.24
N LEU A 59 9.87 11.89 8.50
CA LEU A 59 8.90 12.27 7.46
C LEU A 59 7.48 11.90 7.85
N ASN A 60 7.30 10.95 8.78
CA ASN A 60 5.98 10.59 9.28
C ASN A 60 5.49 11.64 10.29
N GLY A 61 4.17 11.75 10.41
CA GLY A 61 3.54 12.71 11.34
C GLY A 61 3.72 14.18 10.98
N LEU A 62 4.40 14.50 9.88
CA LEU A 62 4.41 15.83 9.28
C LEU A 62 3.14 16.02 8.46
N GLU A 63 2.59 17.22 8.50
CA GLU A 63 1.49 17.61 7.62
C GLU A 63 2.00 17.69 6.18
N LYS A 64 1.10 17.44 5.22
CA LYS A 64 1.42 17.54 3.78
C LYS A 64 2.07 18.88 3.45
N SER A 65 1.54 19.98 3.99
CA SER A 65 2.05 21.33 3.74
C SER A 65 3.52 21.47 4.09
N ASP A 66 3.94 20.89 5.21
CA ASP A 66 5.29 21.04 5.74
C ASP A 66 6.29 20.28 4.86
N ILE A 67 5.91 19.09 4.40
CA ILE A 67 6.72 18.29 3.47
C ILE A 67 6.81 18.98 2.10
N THR A 68 5.69 19.48 1.58
CA THR A 68 5.64 20.20 0.31
C THR A 68 6.51 21.46 0.36
N GLU A 69 6.37 22.28 1.40
CA GLU A 69 7.15 23.51 1.60
C GLU A 69 8.64 23.21 1.64
N SER A 70 9.05 22.21 2.42
CA SER A 70 10.46 21.83 2.54
C SER A 70 11.03 21.33 1.21
N LEU A 71 10.30 20.46 0.50
CA LEU A 71 10.75 19.94 -0.80
C LEU A 71 10.88 21.03 -1.86
N PHE A 72 9.95 21.98 -1.91
CA PHE A 72 10.06 23.14 -2.80
C PHE A 72 11.20 24.07 -2.39
N GLY A 73 11.37 24.33 -1.08
CA GLY A 73 12.49 25.12 -0.54
C GLY A 73 13.85 24.51 -0.89
N PHE A 74 13.99 23.18 -0.80
CA PHE A 74 15.20 22.48 -1.24
C PHE A 74 15.40 22.53 -2.76
N LYS A 75 14.32 22.44 -3.54
CA LYS A 75 14.37 22.49 -5.00
C LYS A 75 14.81 23.86 -5.51
N SER A 76 14.27 24.94 -4.95
CA SER A 76 14.66 26.32 -5.28
C SER A 76 16.04 26.69 -4.72
N GLY A 77 16.43 26.09 -3.60
CA GLY A 77 17.67 26.39 -2.87
C GLY A 77 17.51 27.48 -1.80
N ASP A 78 16.27 27.90 -1.54
CA ASP A 78 15.91 28.79 -0.44
C ASP A 78 16.16 28.10 0.90
N GLU A 79 15.84 26.80 0.98
CA GLU A 79 16.18 25.98 2.14
C GLU A 79 17.54 25.32 1.97
N LYS A 80 18.40 25.47 2.98
CA LYS A 80 19.74 24.88 2.99
C LYS A 80 19.67 23.41 3.37
N SER A 81 20.33 22.57 2.59
CA SER A 81 20.48 21.14 2.88
C SER A 81 21.86 20.65 2.49
N THR A 82 22.28 19.55 3.12
CA THR A 82 23.52 18.84 2.77
C THR A 82 23.35 18.02 1.49
N ILE A 83 22.21 17.36 1.33
CA ILE A 83 21.94 16.43 0.23
C ILE A 83 20.56 16.64 -0.42
N MET A 84 19.55 17.02 0.35
CA MET A 84 18.16 17.05 -0.12
C MET A 84 17.92 17.96 -1.33
N GLY A 85 18.63 19.08 -1.45
CA GLY A 85 18.54 19.95 -2.62
C GLY A 85 18.91 19.24 -3.94
N ARG A 86 19.79 18.24 -3.92
CA ARG A 86 20.08 17.42 -5.12
C ARG A 86 18.93 16.49 -5.46
N HIS A 87 18.30 15.89 -4.47
CA HIS A 87 17.16 14.99 -4.68
C HIS A 87 15.91 15.77 -5.10
N ALA A 88 15.59 16.86 -4.41
CA ALA A 88 14.43 17.69 -4.70
C ALA A 88 14.45 18.29 -6.11
N LYS A 89 15.64 18.64 -6.63
CA LYS A 89 15.81 19.11 -8.02
C LYS A 89 15.49 18.07 -9.09
N ALA A 90 15.55 16.78 -8.76
CA ALA A 90 15.19 15.71 -9.68
C ALA A 90 13.68 15.44 -9.73
N LEU A 91 12.91 15.97 -8.77
CA LEU A 91 11.47 15.78 -8.69
C LEU A 91 10.74 16.84 -9.53
N SER A 92 9.70 16.41 -10.25
CA SER A 92 8.68 17.32 -10.77
C SER A 92 7.79 17.86 -9.64
N ASP A 93 7.11 18.99 -9.88
CA ASP A 93 6.24 19.61 -8.88
C ASP A 93 5.10 18.67 -8.47
N ASN A 94 4.56 17.91 -9.43
CA ASN A 94 3.54 16.91 -9.16
C ASN A 94 4.09 15.74 -8.33
N GLU A 95 5.35 15.33 -8.52
CA GLU A 95 5.97 14.30 -7.68
C GLU A 95 6.22 14.79 -6.26
N ILE A 96 6.54 16.07 -6.07
CA ILE A 96 6.65 16.69 -4.73
C ILE A 96 5.31 16.58 -4.00
N GLU A 97 4.22 17.03 -4.63
CA GLU A 97 2.89 16.97 -4.03
C GLU A 97 2.46 15.54 -3.69
N MET A 98 2.69 14.59 -4.61
CA MET A 98 2.33 13.19 -4.40
C MET A 98 3.18 12.51 -3.32
N LEU A 99 4.47 12.85 -3.20
CA LEU A 99 5.32 12.34 -2.12
C LEU A 99 4.92 12.94 -0.77
N ALA A 100 4.56 14.23 -0.75
CA ALA A 100 4.05 14.88 0.45
C ALA A 100 2.73 14.24 0.92
N ASP A 101 1.80 13.97 0.01
CA ASP A 101 0.58 13.22 0.31
C ASP A 101 0.89 11.84 0.88
N TYR A 102 1.84 11.12 0.26
CA TYR A 102 2.23 9.79 0.70
C TYR A 102 2.78 9.81 2.14
N PHE A 103 3.73 10.67 2.45
CA PHE A 103 4.36 10.70 3.78
C PHE A 103 3.43 11.25 4.87
N ALA A 104 2.58 12.22 4.55
CA ALA A 104 1.55 12.70 5.47
C ALA A 104 0.55 11.59 5.83
N SER A 105 0.30 10.65 4.91
CA SER A 105 -0.56 9.49 5.18
C SER A 105 0.07 8.45 6.11
N LEU A 106 1.38 8.50 6.36
CA LEU A 106 2.09 7.59 7.27
C LEU A 106 1.95 7.99 8.75
N SER A 107 0.92 8.76 9.12
CA SER A 107 0.69 9.25 10.48
C SER A 107 0.86 8.15 11.54
N GLN A 108 1.54 8.52 12.65
CA GLN A 108 2.10 7.65 13.70
C GLN A 108 1.16 6.55 14.25
#